data_AF-A0A5K1IL79-F1
#
_entry.id   AF-A0A5K1IL79-F1
#
_cell.length_a   1.000
_cell.length_b   1.000
_cell.length_c   1.000
_cell.angle_alpha   90.00
_cell.angle_beta   90.00
_cell.angle_gamma   90.00
#
_symmetry.space_group_name_H-M   'P 1'
#
loop_
_entity.id
_entity.type
_entity.pdbx_description
1 polymer ?
#
loop_
_entity_poly.entity_id
_entity_poly.type
_entity_poly.pdbx_seq_one_letter_code
_entity_poly.pdbx_strand_id
1 'polypeptide(L)'
;MEKGYSRRDFLKVTGAAALVVAAAGCGLATGPTSAFADASTDDTYTVTANVYVDKADTPIGKNAYVTNSGNPPRDKPTSPVYNNATLVIKDGKKLLTVPIVNDTFGILSIADTSTDGVVSVVGTTETAWKAPFPWTTPYANRIATITFDVTNFAAGTSVATFSPSKEFATFPLYRGDKAWNLHLVADLSAAQ
;
A
#
# COMPACT_ATOMS: atom_id res chain seq x y z
N MET A 1 16.35 -21.41 -18.89
CA MET A 1 16.71 -21.40 -17.45
C MET A 1 16.47 -20.00 -16.95
N GLU A 2 15.26 -19.78 -16.48
CA GLU A 2 14.74 -18.49 -16.02
C GLU A 2 15.27 -18.23 -14.61
N LYS A 3 16.06 -17.17 -14.42
CA LYS A 3 16.58 -16.79 -13.11
C LYS A 3 15.44 -16.16 -12.29
N GLY A 4 14.66 -17.01 -11.62
CA GLY A 4 13.70 -16.58 -10.62
C GLY A 4 14.44 -15.96 -9.42
N TYR A 5 14.27 -14.66 -9.21
CA TYR A 5 14.65 -14.02 -7.96
C TYR A 5 13.78 -14.60 -6.84
N SER A 6 14.42 -15.08 -5.77
CA SER A 6 13.77 -15.82 -4.69
C SER A 6 13.48 -14.91 -3.49
N ARG A 7 12.39 -15.23 -2.76
CA ARG A 7 11.81 -14.59 -1.55
C ARG A 7 12.79 -14.23 -0.41
N ARG A 8 14.08 -14.54 -0.55
CA ARG A 8 15.14 -14.21 0.42
C ARG A 8 15.79 -12.84 0.17
N ASP A 9 15.64 -12.24 -1.02
CA ASP A 9 16.24 -10.94 -1.32
C ASP A 9 15.47 -9.76 -0.70
N PHE A 10 14.16 -9.91 -0.43
CA PHE A 10 13.35 -8.95 0.34
C PHE A 10 13.82 -8.78 1.80
N LEU A 11 14.65 -9.72 2.28
CA LEU A 11 15.16 -9.74 3.66
C LEU A 11 16.51 -9.02 3.82
N LYS A 12 17.12 -8.48 2.75
CA LYS A 12 18.49 -7.92 2.79
C LYS A 12 18.61 -6.41 2.62
N VAL A 13 17.53 -5.67 2.36
CA VAL A 13 17.66 -4.30 1.80
C VAL A 13 18.03 -3.19 2.80
N THR A 14 18.60 -3.56 3.94
CA THR A 14 19.32 -2.62 4.82
C THR A 14 20.81 -2.70 4.49
N GLY A 15 21.28 -2.04 3.45
CA GLY A 15 22.71 -2.06 3.16
C GLY A 15 23.16 -1.25 1.95
N ALA A 16 23.92 -0.20 2.25
CA ALA A 16 24.81 0.58 1.39
C ALA A 16 24.19 1.71 0.54
N ALA A 17 24.60 2.92 0.93
CA ALA A 17 24.39 4.20 0.28
C ALA A 17 25.05 4.29 -1.11
N ALA A 18 24.49 5.11 -2.00
CA ALA A 18 25.20 5.58 -3.19
C ALA A 18 24.89 7.07 -3.49
N LEU A 19 25.99 7.77 -3.74
CA LEU A 19 26.20 9.19 -4.02
C LEU A 19 25.53 9.63 -5.35
N VAL A 20 24.99 10.85 -5.40
CA VAL A 20 24.56 11.53 -6.64
C VAL A 20 25.68 12.46 -7.13
N VAL A 21 26.07 12.35 -8.40
CA VAL A 21 26.90 13.35 -9.10
C VAL A 21 26.13 13.85 -10.32
N ALA A 22 25.88 15.16 -10.33
CA ALA A 22 25.29 15.89 -11.45
C ALA A 22 26.39 16.31 -12.45
N ALA A 23 26.07 16.34 -13.74
CA ALA A 23 26.82 17.10 -14.73
C ALA A 23 25.88 17.66 -15.81
N ALA A 24 25.96 18.98 -15.97
CA ALA A 24 25.27 19.79 -16.97
C ALA A 24 25.90 19.68 -18.37
N GLY A 25 25.10 19.93 -19.41
CA GLY A 25 25.58 20.12 -20.78
C GLY A 25 24.55 20.83 -21.64
N CYS A 26 24.87 22.06 -22.04
CA CYS A 26 24.04 22.99 -22.83
C CYS A 26 24.21 22.72 -24.34
N GLY A 27 23.18 22.93 -25.16
CA GLY A 27 23.31 22.86 -26.63
C GLY A 27 22.05 23.17 -27.47
N LEU A 28 21.86 24.45 -27.77
CA LEU A 28 21.18 25.18 -28.89
C LEU A 28 20.29 24.48 -29.97
N ALA A 29 19.03 24.96 -30.02
CA ALA A 29 18.17 25.44 -31.14
C ALA A 29 17.81 24.57 -32.39
N THR A 30 16.50 24.41 -32.67
CA THR A 30 15.80 24.86 -33.93
C THR A 30 14.30 24.47 -33.98
N GLY A 31 13.42 25.47 -34.24
CA GLY A 31 12.07 25.32 -34.86
C GLY A 31 10.85 25.49 -33.92
N PRO A 32 9.78 26.24 -34.30
CA PRO A 32 8.53 26.20 -33.58
C PRO A 32 7.78 24.94 -34.01
N THR A 33 8.07 23.81 -33.37
CA THR A 33 7.15 22.69 -33.41
C THR A 33 6.04 23.03 -32.41
N SER A 34 4.82 23.16 -32.91
CA SER A 34 3.64 23.10 -32.08
C SER A 34 3.72 21.80 -31.27
N ALA A 35 4.12 21.91 -30.01
CA ALA A 35 4.04 20.83 -29.05
C ALA A 35 2.55 20.59 -28.80
N PHE A 36 1.94 19.74 -29.63
CA PHE A 36 0.78 19.01 -29.19
C PHE A 36 1.22 18.30 -27.91
N ALA A 37 0.58 18.65 -26.80
CA ALA A 37 0.79 18.00 -25.51
C ALA A 37 0.93 16.51 -25.76
N ASP A 38 2.06 15.95 -25.32
CA ASP A 38 2.27 14.52 -25.32
C ASP A 38 1.05 13.93 -24.62
N ALA A 39 0.28 13.13 -25.36
CA ALA A 39 -0.84 12.43 -24.78
C ALA A 39 -0.21 11.35 -23.90
N SER A 40 0.19 11.73 -22.68
CA SER A 40 0.79 10.85 -21.68
C SER A 40 -0.11 9.63 -21.57
N THR A 41 0.32 8.51 -22.16
CA THR A 41 -0.34 7.23 -21.99
C THR A 41 -0.08 6.80 -20.56
N ASP A 42 -1.14 6.68 -19.78
CA ASP A 42 -1.05 6.24 -18.39
C ASP A 42 -0.56 4.79 -18.37
N ASP A 43 0.66 4.56 -17.86
CA ASP A 43 1.22 3.21 -17.76
C ASP A 43 0.67 2.52 -16.51
N THR A 44 -0.03 1.40 -16.72
CA THR A 44 -0.68 0.65 -15.64
C THR A 44 0.00 -0.68 -15.41
N TYR A 45 0.36 -0.96 -14.15
CA TYR A 45 1.08 -2.16 -13.74
C TYR A 45 0.33 -2.88 -12.61
N THR A 46 0.38 -4.21 -12.61
CA THR A 46 0.00 -5.02 -11.44
C THR A 46 1.23 -5.23 -10.57
N VAL A 47 1.14 -4.85 -9.31
CA VAL A 47 2.24 -4.88 -8.34
C VAL A 47 1.83 -5.58 -7.05
N THR A 48 2.81 -5.90 -6.20
CA THR A 48 2.56 -6.40 -4.85
C THR A 48 2.55 -5.23 -3.88
N ALA A 49 1.43 -4.96 -3.21
CA ALA A 49 1.38 -3.96 -2.16
C ALA A 49 0.38 -4.35 -1.07
N ASN A 50 0.80 -4.23 0.18
CA ASN A 50 0.02 -4.65 1.31
C ASN A 50 -0.02 -3.57 2.39
N VAL A 51 -1.22 -3.35 2.91
CA VAL A 51 -1.47 -2.59 4.13
C VAL A 51 -1.64 -3.59 5.27
N TYR A 52 -1.04 -3.31 6.43
CA TYR A 52 -1.15 -4.17 7.60
C TYR A 52 -1.12 -3.40 8.92
N VAL A 53 -1.63 -4.05 9.96
CA VAL A 53 -1.46 -3.65 11.37
C VAL A 53 -0.28 -4.42 11.97
N ASP A 54 0.62 -3.74 12.67
CA ASP A 54 1.84 -4.36 13.21
C ASP A 54 1.54 -5.40 14.29
N LYS A 55 2.37 -6.43 14.37
CA LYS A 55 2.30 -7.49 15.40
C LYS A 55 2.23 -6.97 16.84
N ALA A 56 2.74 -5.77 17.13
CA ALA A 56 2.71 -5.17 18.46
C ALA A 56 1.28 -4.75 18.87
N ASP A 57 0.46 -4.41 17.90
CA ASP A 57 -0.90 -3.90 18.09
C ASP A 57 -1.96 -5.01 17.94
N THR A 58 -1.67 -6.04 17.13
CA THR A 58 -2.66 -7.09 16.87
C THR A 58 -2.72 -8.16 17.97
N PRO A 59 -3.91 -8.69 18.25
CA PRO A 59 -4.07 -9.83 19.15
C PRO A 59 -3.55 -11.16 18.59
N ILE A 60 -3.12 -11.18 17.33
CA ILE A 60 -2.64 -12.39 16.65
C ILE A 60 -1.15 -12.63 16.93
N GLY A 61 -0.43 -11.60 17.43
CA GLY A 61 1.02 -11.66 17.66
C GLY A 61 1.84 -11.71 16.37
N LYS A 62 1.22 -11.35 15.24
CA LYS A 62 1.81 -11.26 13.90
C LYS A 62 1.19 -10.07 13.17
N ASN A 63 1.86 -9.59 12.12
CA ASN A 63 1.28 -8.55 11.27
C ASN A 63 -0.05 -9.05 10.68
N ALA A 64 -1.11 -8.23 10.79
CA ALA A 64 -2.42 -8.52 10.22
C ALA A 64 -2.59 -7.72 8.93
N TYR A 65 -2.49 -8.40 7.79
CA TYR A 65 -2.62 -7.81 6.47
C TYR A 65 -4.09 -7.59 6.14
N VAL A 66 -4.54 -6.34 6.17
CA VAL A 66 -5.93 -5.96 5.84
C VAL A 66 -6.25 -6.11 4.34
N THR A 67 -5.22 -6.35 3.53
CA THR A 67 -5.28 -6.76 2.12
C THR A 67 -5.49 -8.27 1.94
N ASN A 68 -5.44 -9.06 3.01
CA ASN A 68 -5.71 -10.50 3.00
C ASN A 68 -7.14 -10.75 3.49
N SER A 69 -7.93 -11.52 2.75
CA SER A 69 -9.34 -11.81 3.07
C SER A 69 -9.55 -12.84 4.18
N GLY A 70 -8.46 -13.43 4.72
CA GLY A 70 -8.51 -14.40 5.79
C GLY A 70 -9.23 -13.87 7.03
N ASN A 71 -10.20 -14.63 7.53
CA ASN A 71 -10.90 -14.34 8.78
C ASN A 71 -10.63 -15.43 9.85
N PRO A 72 -10.21 -15.07 11.07
CA PRO A 72 -10.07 -16.00 12.18
C PRO A 72 -11.37 -16.79 12.52
N PRO A 73 -11.33 -17.82 13.37
CA PRO A 73 -10.12 -18.51 13.82
C PRO A 73 -9.49 -19.38 12.73
N ARG A 74 -10.24 -19.69 11.65
CA ARG A 74 -9.82 -20.63 10.60
C ARG A 74 -8.66 -20.08 9.77
N ASP A 75 -8.81 -18.86 9.26
CA ASP A 75 -7.86 -18.29 8.30
C ASP A 75 -7.38 -16.93 8.82
N LYS A 76 -6.23 -16.87 9.48
CA LYS A 76 -5.71 -15.59 9.99
C LYS A 76 -5.08 -14.78 8.85
N PRO A 77 -5.29 -13.46 8.77
CA PRO A 77 -4.72 -12.63 7.70
C PRO A 77 -3.23 -12.32 7.95
N THR A 78 -2.40 -13.33 8.22
CA THR A 78 -1.00 -13.15 8.65
C THR A 78 0.02 -13.25 7.52
N SER A 79 -0.45 -13.39 6.29
CA SER A 79 0.40 -13.53 5.11
C SER A 79 0.13 -12.37 4.13
N PRO A 80 1.17 -11.76 3.55
CA PRO A 80 0.99 -10.77 2.50
C PRO A 80 0.38 -11.41 1.25
N VAL A 81 -0.34 -10.62 0.48
CA VAL A 81 -0.89 -11.00 -0.83
C VAL A 81 0.03 -10.46 -1.92
N TYR A 82 0.25 -11.24 -2.97
CA TYR A 82 1.12 -10.86 -4.10
C TYR A 82 0.27 -10.42 -5.30
N ASN A 83 0.81 -9.52 -6.12
CA ASN A 83 0.20 -9.05 -7.37
C ASN A 83 -1.26 -8.60 -7.20
N ASN A 84 -1.54 -7.89 -6.10
CA ASN A 84 -2.88 -7.56 -5.65
C ASN A 84 -3.25 -6.09 -5.85
N ALA A 85 -2.28 -5.23 -6.18
CA ALA A 85 -2.46 -3.80 -6.27
C ALA A 85 -2.18 -3.29 -7.68
N THR A 86 -2.75 -2.13 -8.00
CA THR A 86 -2.58 -1.48 -9.31
C THR A 86 -1.74 -0.22 -9.13
N LEU A 87 -0.66 -0.12 -9.88
CA LEU A 87 0.15 1.09 -9.97
C LEU A 87 -0.15 1.78 -11.30
N VAL A 88 -0.47 3.07 -11.26
CA VAL A 88 -0.59 3.91 -12.45
C VAL A 88 0.52 4.95 -12.41
N ILE A 89 1.30 5.04 -13.50
CA ILE A 89 2.30 6.07 -13.71
C ILE A 89 1.78 7.06 -14.73
N LYS A 90 1.62 8.31 -14.31
CA LYS A 90 1.08 9.40 -15.14
C LYS A 90 1.72 10.71 -14.74
N ASP A 91 2.17 11.50 -15.72
CA ASP A 91 2.74 12.84 -15.50
C ASP A 91 3.84 12.88 -14.42
N GLY A 92 4.67 11.82 -14.38
CA GLY A 92 5.74 11.67 -13.37
C GLY A 92 5.27 11.27 -11.97
N LYS A 93 3.96 11.09 -11.74
CA LYS A 93 3.40 10.60 -10.47
C LYS A 93 3.19 9.10 -10.51
N LYS A 94 3.38 8.46 -9.36
CA LYS A 94 3.12 7.03 -9.14
C LYS A 94 1.94 6.87 -8.18
N LEU A 95 0.78 6.49 -8.72
CA LEU A 95 -0.45 6.31 -7.96
C LEU A 95 -0.71 4.82 -7.73
N LEU A 96 -0.59 4.39 -6.48
CA LEU A 96 -0.74 2.99 -6.07
C LEU A 96 -2.12 2.78 -5.43
N THR A 97 -2.97 1.97 -6.06
CA THR A 97 -4.27 1.59 -5.51
C THR A 97 -4.20 0.20 -4.88
N VAL A 98 -4.46 0.11 -3.58
CA VAL A 98 -4.39 -1.12 -2.79
C VAL A 98 -5.79 -1.52 -2.34
N PRO A 99 -6.23 -2.77 -2.61
CA PRO A 99 -7.53 -3.25 -2.15
C PRO A 99 -7.48 -3.69 -0.68
N ILE A 100 -8.44 -3.22 0.11
CA ILE A 100 -8.64 -3.58 1.51
C ILE A 100 -9.81 -4.56 1.55
N VAL A 101 -9.51 -5.86 1.70
CA VAL A 101 -10.50 -6.93 1.55
C VAL A 101 -10.82 -7.66 2.85
N ASN A 102 -10.09 -7.39 3.94
CA ASN A 102 -10.34 -8.05 5.21
C ASN A 102 -11.64 -7.58 5.86
N ASP A 103 -12.50 -8.53 6.27
CA ASP A 103 -13.78 -8.22 6.94
C ASP A 103 -13.68 -8.36 8.47
N THR A 104 -12.55 -8.83 9.00
CA THR A 104 -12.31 -8.92 10.45
C THR A 104 -11.79 -7.61 11.03
N PHE A 105 -10.86 -6.99 10.34
CA PHE A 105 -10.19 -5.74 10.68
C PHE A 105 -10.61 -4.70 9.65
N GLY A 106 -11.76 -4.06 9.88
CA GLY A 106 -12.29 -3.08 8.96
C GLY A 106 -11.72 -1.70 9.28
N ILE A 107 -11.08 -1.10 8.28
CA ILE A 107 -10.53 0.25 8.38
C ILE A 107 -11.66 1.27 8.26
N LEU A 108 -11.71 2.19 9.22
CA LEU A 108 -12.67 3.29 9.29
C LEU A 108 -12.03 4.61 8.87
N SER A 109 -10.77 4.84 9.21
CA SER A 109 -10.00 6.00 8.76
C SER A 109 -8.51 5.73 8.76
N ILE A 110 -7.78 6.43 7.90
CA ILE A 110 -6.32 6.42 7.83
C ILE A 110 -5.82 7.87 7.80
N ALA A 111 -4.61 8.13 8.31
CA ALA A 111 -3.98 9.44 8.16
C ALA A 111 -3.72 9.77 6.68
N ASP A 112 -3.88 11.04 6.30
CA ASP A 112 -3.72 11.48 4.91
C ASP A 112 -2.27 11.42 4.42
N THR A 113 -1.29 11.30 5.32
CA THR A 113 0.13 11.26 4.98
C THR A 113 0.86 10.35 5.95
N SER A 114 1.89 9.67 5.46
CA SER A 114 2.77 8.84 6.29
C SER A 114 3.58 9.71 7.27
N THR A 115 4.00 9.13 8.39
CA THR A 115 4.73 9.82 9.45
C THR A 115 6.03 10.46 8.96
N ASP A 116 6.67 9.89 7.93
CA ASP A 116 7.88 10.41 7.29
C ASP A 116 7.60 11.40 6.15
N GLY A 117 6.34 11.65 5.81
CA GLY A 117 5.93 12.59 4.76
C GLY A 117 6.14 12.08 3.32
N VAL A 118 6.59 10.85 3.13
CA VAL A 118 7.00 10.33 1.81
C VAL A 118 5.83 9.80 0.99
N VAL A 119 4.79 9.30 1.65
CA VAL A 119 3.59 8.72 1.01
C VAL A 119 2.36 9.49 1.47
N SER A 120 1.48 9.85 0.54
CA SER A 120 0.20 10.48 0.86
C SER A 120 -0.98 9.65 0.36
N VAL A 121 -2.11 9.72 1.06
CA VAL A 121 -3.38 9.16 0.62
C VAL A 121 -4.05 10.18 -0.29
N VAL A 122 -4.31 9.78 -1.53
CA VAL A 122 -4.95 10.64 -2.56
C VAL A 122 -6.45 10.36 -2.64
N GLY A 123 -6.88 9.18 -2.22
CA GLY A 123 -8.30 8.84 -2.16
C GLY A 123 -8.57 7.50 -1.51
N THR A 124 -9.81 7.35 -1.06
CA THR A 124 -10.33 6.11 -0.49
C THR A 124 -11.71 5.84 -1.07
N THR A 125 -12.05 4.56 -1.24
CA THR A 125 -13.44 4.16 -1.48
C THR A 125 -13.97 3.36 -0.31
N GLU A 126 -15.27 3.39 -0.10
CA GLU A 126 -15.95 2.61 0.92
C GLU A 126 -16.82 1.51 0.29
N THR A 127 -17.04 0.44 1.04
CA THR A 127 -17.99 -0.61 0.71
C THR A 127 -18.81 -0.99 1.92
N ALA A 128 -20.00 -1.54 1.68
CA ALA A 128 -20.83 -2.10 2.72
C ALA A 128 -20.09 -3.23 3.44
N TRP A 129 -20.00 -3.14 4.76
CA TRP A 129 -19.25 -4.10 5.56
C TRP A 129 -20.13 -5.27 5.97
N LYS A 130 -19.78 -6.46 5.48
CA LYS A 130 -20.35 -7.73 5.91
C LYS A 130 -19.38 -8.47 6.81
N ALA A 131 -19.51 -8.31 8.13
CA ALA A 131 -18.69 -9.06 9.07
C ALA A 131 -18.85 -10.58 8.86
N PRO A 132 -17.78 -11.37 9.03
CA PRO A 132 -17.85 -12.82 8.91
C PRO A 132 -18.83 -13.42 9.91
N PHE A 133 -19.74 -14.28 9.47
CA PHE A 133 -20.66 -14.98 10.38
C PHE A 133 -19.87 -15.86 11.37
N PRO A 134 -20.19 -15.87 12.67
CA PRO A 134 -21.35 -15.28 13.37
C PRO A 134 -21.09 -13.88 13.97
N TRP A 135 -20.06 -13.17 13.51
CA TRP A 135 -19.66 -11.89 14.07
C TRP A 135 -20.46 -10.73 13.49
N THR A 136 -20.36 -9.58 14.16
CA THR A 136 -21.12 -8.38 13.80
C THR A 136 -20.25 -7.13 13.91
N THR A 137 -20.59 -6.12 13.11
CA THR A 137 -20.01 -4.77 13.14
C THR A 137 -21.12 -3.75 13.39
N PRO A 138 -20.90 -2.68 14.17
CA PRO A 138 -21.85 -1.58 14.28
C PRO A 138 -21.78 -0.64 13.07
N TYR A 139 -20.77 -0.78 12.20
CA TYR A 139 -20.54 0.08 11.05
C TYR A 139 -21.18 -0.49 9.79
N ALA A 140 -21.90 0.36 9.06
CA ALA A 140 -22.50 -0.02 7.78
C ALA A 140 -21.44 -0.20 6.68
N ASN A 141 -20.38 0.61 6.71
CA ASN A 141 -19.32 0.65 5.71
C ASN A 141 -17.93 0.50 6.33
N ARG A 142 -16.97 0.11 5.49
CA ARG A 142 -15.52 0.19 5.75
C ARG A 142 -14.80 0.64 4.50
N ILE A 143 -13.56 1.11 4.65
CA ILE A 143 -12.69 1.40 3.51
C ILE A 143 -12.43 0.09 2.73
N ALA A 144 -12.61 0.18 1.41
CA ALA A 144 -12.50 -0.91 0.45
C ALA A 144 -11.24 -0.79 -0.41
N THR A 145 -10.83 0.43 -0.75
CA THR A 145 -9.57 0.70 -1.44
C THR A 145 -8.93 1.95 -0.88
N ILE A 146 -7.60 1.99 -0.93
CA ILE A 146 -6.81 3.19 -0.64
C ILE A 146 -5.89 3.43 -1.83
N THR A 147 -5.92 4.65 -2.36
CA THR A 147 -5.00 5.11 -3.40
C THR A 147 -3.96 6.03 -2.77
N PHE A 148 -2.70 5.67 -2.93
CA PHE A 148 -1.54 6.37 -2.40
C PHE A 148 -0.75 7.05 -3.52
N ASP A 149 -0.24 8.25 -3.27
CA ASP A 149 0.88 8.81 -4.03
C ASP A 149 2.17 8.24 -3.44
N VAL A 150 2.86 7.41 -4.22
CA VAL A 150 4.11 6.74 -3.86
C VAL A 150 5.28 7.22 -4.71
N THR A 151 5.18 8.42 -5.30
CA THR A 151 6.18 8.96 -6.24
C THR A 151 7.59 8.96 -5.64
N ASN A 152 7.71 9.34 -4.36
CA ASN A 152 8.98 9.43 -3.64
C ASN A 152 9.26 8.21 -2.74
N PHE A 153 8.42 7.17 -2.81
CA PHE A 153 8.52 6.03 -1.91
C PHE A 153 9.61 5.06 -2.36
N ALA A 154 10.59 4.81 -1.47
CA ALA A 154 11.64 3.82 -1.65
C ALA A 154 11.12 2.39 -1.39
N ALA A 155 10.13 1.97 -2.19
CA ALA A 155 9.48 0.66 -2.14
C ALA A 155 10.48 -0.52 -2.16
N GLY A 156 10.05 -1.69 -1.70
CA GLY A 156 10.85 -2.92 -1.57
C GLY A 156 11.66 -3.02 -0.28
N THR A 157 11.89 -1.90 0.40
CA THR A 157 12.85 -1.78 1.51
C THR A 157 12.30 -0.97 2.67
N SER A 158 11.41 -0.04 2.34
CA SER A 158 10.83 0.92 3.27
C SER A 158 9.40 0.53 3.64
N VAL A 159 8.98 1.00 4.81
CA VAL A 159 7.62 0.87 5.32
C VAL A 159 7.08 2.27 5.54
N ALA A 160 6.00 2.63 4.87
CA ALA A 160 5.30 3.89 5.17
C ALA A 160 4.30 3.64 6.29
N THR A 161 4.39 4.42 7.37
CA THR A 161 3.51 4.28 8.55
C THR A 161 2.50 5.42 8.60
N PHE A 162 1.23 5.12 8.86
CA PHE A 162 0.13 6.08 8.93
C PHE A 162 -0.47 6.12 10.33
N SER A 163 -0.31 7.27 10.98
CA SER A 163 -0.78 7.53 12.34
C SER A 163 -1.34 8.96 12.44
N PRO A 164 -2.55 9.16 13.00
CA PRO A 164 -3.43 8.14 13.57
C PRO A 164 -4.25 7.41 12.50
N SER A 165 -4.56 6.14 12.74
CA SER A 165 -5.56 5.38 11.96
C SER A 165 -6.61 4.76 12.90
N LYS A 166 -7.80 4.46 12.38
CA LYS A 166 -8.90 3.87 13.14
C LYS A 166 -9.46 2.65 12.43
N GLU A 167 -9.68 1.61 13.20
CA GLU A 167 -10.21 0.33 12.74
C GLU A 167 -11.23 -0.20 13.73
N PHE A 168 -12.10 -1.10 13.27
CA PHE A 168 -12.91 -1.91 14.15
C PHE A 168 -12.54 -3.38 13.96
N ALA A 169 -12.28 -4.08 15.06
CA ALA A 169 -12.10 -5.52 15.05
C ALA A 169 -13.45 -6.21 15.29
N THR A 170 -13.88 -7.09 14.40
CA THR A 170 -15.11 -7.89 14.59
C THR A 170 -14.84 -9.20 15.34
N PHE A 171 -13.57 -9.60 15.45
CA PHE A 171 -13.18 -10.86 16.10
C PHE A 171 -13.63 -10.88 17.57
N PRO A 172 -14.45 -11.84 18.03
CA PRO A 172 -15.18 -11.76 19.30
C PRO A 172 -14.31 -11.49 20.54
N LEU A 173 -13.14 -12.11 20.64
CA LEU A 173 -12.26 -11.95 21.81
C LEU A 173 -11.57 -10.58 21.88
N TYR A 174 -11.55 -9.84 20.78
CA TYR A 174 -10.85 -8.55 20.65
C TYR A 174 -11.72 -7.47 20.02
N ARG A 175 -13.05 -7.68 20.08
CA ARG A 175 -14.03 -6.87 19.40
C ARG A 175 -13.98 -5.42 19.88
N GLY A 176 -14.21 -4.48 18.98
CA GLY A 176 -14.37 -3.06 19.30
C GLY A 176 -13.47 -2.16 18.48
N ASP A 177 -13.63 -0.87 18.71
CA ASP A 177 -12.81 0.18 18.09
C ASP A 177 -11.35 0.06 18.52
N LYS A 178 -10.47 0.42 17.58
CA LYS A 178 -9.03 0.37 17.71
C LYS A 178 -8.41 1.61 17.07
N ALA A 179 -7.38 2.12 17.72
CA ALA A 179 -6.54 3.18 17.21
C ALA A 179 -5.17 2.59 16.88
N TRP A 180 -5.15 1.72 15.87
CA TRP A 180 -3.93 1.04 15.42
C TRP A 180 -3.30 1.80 14.27
N ASN A 181 -1.98 1.75 14.18
CA ASN A 181 -1.28 2.33 13.04
C ASN A 181 -1.35 1.38 11.84
N LEU A 182 -1.48 1.97 10.65
CA LEU A 182 -1.45 1.23 9.41
C LEU A 182 -0.08 1.37 8.77
N HIS A 183 0.42 0.27 8.20
CA HIS A 183 1.72 0.22 7.55
C HIS A 183 1.54 -0.23 6.10
N LEU A 184 2.11 0.53 5.16
CA LEU A 184 2.17 0.18 3.75
C LEU A 184 3.56 -0.37 3.42
N VAL A 185 3.57 -1.55 2.80
CA VAL A 185 4.72 -2.12 2.10
C VAL A 185 4.33 -2.37 0.65
N ALA A 186 5.24 -2.06 -0.27
CA ALA A 186 5.02 -2.30 -1.70
C ALA A 186 6.31 -2.76 -2.36
N ASP A 187 6.16 -3.54 -3.42
CA ASP A 187 7.19 -3.89 -4.39
C ASP A 187 6.76 -3.34 -5.75
N LEU A 188 7.45 -2.29 -6.19
CA LEU A 188 7.15 -1.57 -7.44
C LEU A 188 8.13 -1.95 -8.56
N SER A 189 8.88 -3.04 -8.41
CA SER A 189 9.89 -3.48 -9.39
C SER A 189 9.31 -3.82 -10.76
N ALA A 190 8.03 -4.17 -10.84
CA ALA A 190 7.35 -4.43 -12.12
C ALA A 190 7.19 -3.18 -13.01
N ALA A 191 7.45 -1.98 -12.47
CA ALA A 191 7.35 -0.70 -13.19
C ALA A 191 8.70 0.02 -13.34
N GLN A 192 9.82 -0.72 -13.20
CA GLN A 192 11.20 -0.23 -13.39
C GLN A 192 11.79 -0.66 -14.73
#